data_AF-A0A3L7PA99-F1
#
_entry.id   AF-A0A3L7PA99-F1
#
_cell.length_a   1.000
_cell.length_b   1.000
_cell.length_c   1.000
_cell.angle_alpha   90.00
_cell.angle_beta   90.00
_cell.angle_gamma   90.00
#
_symmetry.space_group_name_H-M   'P 1'
#
loop_
_entity.id
_entity.type
_entity.pdbx_description
1 polymer ?
#
loop_
_entity_poly.entity_id
_entity_poly.type
_entity_poly.pdbx_seq_one_letter_code
_entity_poly.pdbx_strand_id
1 'polypeptide(L)'
;MIPPCRWVAIAIAIGLPAAAADGPAVLELPCGGRLAGRLATATDATATTVVVDSALFARPVEFHADAIAGTRAGNGTAVGRETSTRAEPRLHSLPGRVGFLMSGGDRMLGCLTACEGGLGWQPLGAVRPVRFARRGPAARITYRGLDAIGGLGVVPTREGSGGGWAVADLQVNGPAARDGRLRVGDRIDAVTEGDWGRPVETGPLKADTIRTLLRGPIGSTVRLRVRGDSGVAEDVLLVRDAAGCDDLAGAAAKDALDRAVALQVELAGDARRGPTTLHLCSGEAFGCAVIAADERQIEVRFADGRDRAIPVDQIRAIELSTAAGRPILKQKLARLLTVPRTQQAAPPTHVIRMNGGDYLRGRLLGIDEQRVIYDVAGATKSLPRQDVARIIRPATAQESHPSLLAAMSRLEGMPLVVIGGDGRRQAVAATGMDEGVIVGESPTLGPTAVPLGGCADVLVGAAIDEVADAERPYAQWVLAPAPPPKAAP
;
A
#
# COMPACT_ATOMS: atom_id res chain seq x y z
N MET A 1 12.08 32.61 -32.68
CA MET A 1 13.43 32.14 -33.03
C MET A 1 14.37 32.56 -31.91
N ILE A 2 14.90 31.60 -31.14
CA ILE A 2 15.78 31.82 -29.99
C ILE A 2 17.24 31.61 -30.46
N PRO A 3 18.24 32.41 -30.02
CA PRO A 3 19.62 32.29 -30.48
C PRO A 3 20.31 31.02 -29.97
N PRO A 4 21.14 30.33 -30.80
CA PRO A 4 21.73 29.02 -30.52
C PRO A 4 22.78 28.99 -29.39
N CYS A 5 23.33 30.14 -28.97
CA CYS A 5 24.43 30.18 -27.99
C CYS A 5 24.03 29.87 -26.53
N ARG A 6 22.73 29.86 -26.18
CA ARG A 6 22.27 29.66 -24.79
C ARG A 6 22.14 28.19 -24.37
N TRP A 7 22.18 27.27 -25.32
CA TRP A 7 22.03 25.84 -25.09
C TRP A 7 23.26 25.17 -24.50
N VAL A 8 24.45 25.72 -24.75
CA VAL A 8 25.72 25.04 -24.50
C VAL A 8 26.02 24.87 -22.99
N ALA A 9 25.62 25.82 -22.13
CA ALA A 9 25.99 25.78 -20.71
C ALA A 9 25.26 24.69 -19.89
N ILE A 10 23.94 24.55 -20.05
CA ILE A 10 23.16 23.50 -19.37
C ILE A 10 23.48 22.13 -19.97
N ALA A 11 23.60 22.05 -21.31
CA ALA A 11 24.00 20.85 -22.02
C ALA A 11 25.32 20.27 -21.48
N ILE A 12 26.31 21.12 -21.23
CA ILE A 12 27.59 20.73 -20.64
C ILE A 12 27.42 20.27 -19.17
N ALA A 13 26.62 20.96 -18.36
CA ALA A 13 26.47 20.65 -16.93
C ALA A 13 25.80 19.29 -16.65
N ILE A 14 24.87 18.86 -17.50
CA ILE A 14 24.18 17.55 -17.35
C ILE A 14 24.56 16.51 -18.41
N GLY A 15 25.54 16.81 -19.28
CA GLY A 15 26.02 15.89 -20.31
C GLY A 15 25.05 15.68 -21.49
N LEU A 16 24.12 16.62 -21.72
CA LEU A 16 23.21 16.58 -22.85
C LEU A 16 23.92 17.03 -24.13
N PRO A 17 23.74 16.34 -25.27
CA PRO A 17 24.17 16.88 -26.55
C PRO A 17 23.23 18.01 -26.95
N ALA A 18 23.75 19.10 -27.51
CA ALA A 18 22.93 20.26 -27.94
C ALA A 18 21.80 19.89 -28.92
N ALA A 19 21.90 18.75 -29.62
CA ALA A 19 20.89 18.23 -30.54
C ALA A 19 19.74 17.44 -29.88
N ALA A 20 19.77 17.18 -28.56
CA ALA A 20 18.68 16.52 -27.83
C ALA A 20 17.62 17.50 -27.30
N ALA A 21 17.81 18.80 -27.55
CA ALA A 21 16.81 19.84 -27.37
C ALA A 21 15.51 19.47 -28.11
N ASP A 22 14.37 19.41 -27.40
CA ASP A 22 13.04 19.18 -27.99
C ASP A 22 12.71 17.75 -28.49
N GLY A 23 13.50 16.74 -28.12
CA GLY A 23 13.26 15.34 -28.50
C GLY A 23 12.67 14.45 -27.40
N PRO A 24 12.14 13.26 -27.75
CA PRO A 24 11.83 12.22 -26.77
C PRO A 24 13.11 11.73 -26.10
N ALA A 25 13.12 11.77 -24.77
CA ALA A 25 14.25 11.36 -23.95
C ALA A 25 13.76 10.62 -22.71
N VAL A 26 14.68 9.87 -22.11
CA VAL A 26 14.52 9.29 -20.78
C VAL A 26 15.44 10.05 -19.85
N LEU A 27 14.86 10.74 -18.87
CA LEU A 27 15.59 11.36 -17.78
C LEU A 27 15.98 10.27 -16.78
N GLU A 28 17.28 10.12 -16.49
CA GLU A 28 17.77 9.24 -15.44
C GLU A 28 17.90 10.03 -14.13
N LEU A 29 17.24 9.53 -13.09
CA LEU A 29 17.17 10.12 -11.76
C LEU A 29 18.02 9.30 -10.77
N PRO A 30 18.38 9.87 -9.61
CA PRO A 30 19.01 9.15 -8.51
C PRO A 30 18.25 7.89 -8.13
N CYS A 31 18.95 6.95 -7.47
CA CYS A 31 18.38 5.68 -7.03
C CYS A 31 17.80 4.82 -8.16
N GLY A 32 18.31 4.99 -9.39
CA GLY A 32 17.89 4.21 -10.56
C GLY A 32 16.54 4.63 -11.15
N GLY A 33 16.06 5.83 -10.82
CA GLY A 33 14.82 6.35 -11.38
C GLY A 33 14.94 6.71 -12.87
N ARG A 34 13.83 6.65 -13.58
CA ARG A 34 13.68 6.91 -15.01
C ARG A 34 12.34 7.56 -15.28
N LEU A 35 12.33 8.62 -16.08
CA LEU A 35 11.12 9.27 -16.58
C LEU A 35 11.25 9.53 -18.08
N ALA A 36 10.42 8.86 -18.87
CA ALA A 36 10.25 9.13 -20.28
C ALA A 36 9.39 10.39 -20.48
N GLY A 37 9.81 11.21 -21.43
CA GLY A 37 9.09 12.42 -21.81
C GLY A 37 9.81 13.22 -22.87
N ARG A 38 9.29 14.40 -23.16
CA ARG A 38 9.97 15.41 -23.98
C ARG A 38 10.68 16.38 -23.05
N LEU A 39 11.98 16.56 -23.26
CA LEU A 39 12.75 17.55 -22.50
C LEU A 39 12.44 18.95 -23.03
N ALA A 40 11.96 19.82 -22.14
CA ALA A 40 11.86 21.26 -22.37
C ALA A 40 12.89 21.95 -21.48
N THR A 41 13.64 22.90 -22.03
CA THR A 41 14.57 23.70 -21.22
C THR A 41 13.84 24.89 -20.63
N ALA A 42 14.18 25.20 -19.37
CA ALA A 42 13.84 26.48 -18.78
C ALA A 42 14.54 27.61 -19.56
N THR A 43 13.82 28.70 -19.79
CA THR A 43 14.19 29.81 -20.69
C THR A 43 15.32 30.72 -20.17
N ASP A 44 15.89 30.42 -19.00
CA ASP A 44 16.85 31.29 -18.31
C ASP A 44 18.26 30.68 -18.22
N ALA A 45 19.29 31.50 -18.44
CA ALA A 45 20.69 31.09 -18.39
C ALA A 45 21.18 30.76 -16.97
N THR A 46 20.41 31.14 -15.94
CA THR A 46 20.61 30.76 -14.55
C THR A 46 19.73 29.58 -14.12
N ALA A 47 19.01 28.95 -15.04
CA ALA A 47 18.03 27.94 -14.68
C ALA A 47 18.71 26.74 -14.01
N THR A 48 18.43 26.60 -12.73
CA THR A 48 18.82 25.47 -11.89
C THR A 48 17.89 24.28 -12.08
N THR A 49 17.06 24.27 -13.13
CA THR A 49 15.99 23.29 -13.32
C THR A 49 15.89 22.74 -14.75
N VAL A 50 15.39 21.52 -14.85
CA VAL A 50 15.11 20.80 -16.10
C VAL A 50 13.64 20.43 -16.12
N VAL A 51 12.96 20.65 -17.25
CA VAL A 51 11.52 20.40 -17.39
C VAL A 51 11.28 19.19 -18.28
N VAL A 52 10.45 18.25 -17.82
CA VAL A 52 10.09 17.03 -18.56
C VAL A 52 8.58 17.02 -18.78
N ASP A 53 8.16 17.05 -20.04
CA ASP A 53 6.77 16.83 -20.42
C ASP A 53 6.52 15.32 -20.58
N SER A 54 5.78 14.72 -19.63
CA SER A 54 5.51 13.29 -19.58
C SER A 54 4.01 13.03 -19.58
N ALA A 55 3.58 12.04 -20.36
CA ALA A 55 2.17 11.62 -20.44
C ALA A 55 1.59 11.10 -19.11
N LEU A 56 2.45 10.77 -18.15
CA LEU A 56 2.04 10.36 -16.79
C LEU A 56 1.41 11.52 -16.01
N PHE A 57 1.75 12.76 -16.34
CA PHE A 57 1.39 13.93 -15.56
C PHE A 57 0.55 14.93 -16.38
N ALA A 58 -0.29 15.69 -15.68
CA ALA A 58 -1.16 16.68 -16.29
C ALA A 58 -0.42 17.98 -16.67
N ARG A 59 0.79 18.16 -16.15
CA ARG A 59 1.69 19.29 -16.42
C ARG A 59 3.14 18.78 -16.48
N PRO A 60 4.06 19.51 -17.12
CA PRO A 60 5.47 19.15 -17.09
C PRO A 60 6.04 19.11 -15.67
N VAL A 61 7.02 18.24 -15.47
CA VAL A 61 7.73 18.05 -14.21
C VAL A 61 9.02 18.85 -14.20
N GLU A 62 9.22 19.66 -13.17
CA GLU A 62 10.41 20.48 -13.00
C GLU A 62 11.34 19.83 -11.97
N PHE A 63 12.56 19.49 -12.37
CA PHE A 63 13.62 18.91 -11.54
C PHE A 63 14.72 19.91 -11.28
N HIS A 64 15.35 19.87 -10.11
CA HIS A 64 16.63 20.54 -9.91
C HIS A 64 17.71 19.88 -10.78
N ALA A 65 18.56 20.67 -11.43
CA ALA A 65 19.59 20.17 -12.35
C ALA A 65 20.64 19.29 -11.64
N ASP A 66 20.93 19.57 -10.36
CA ASP A 66 21.83 18.77 -9.51
C ASP A 66 21.18 17.48 -9.00
N ALA A 67 19.86 17.32 -9.16
CA ALA A 67 19.14 16.11 -8.83
C ALA A 67 19.00 15.14 -10.02
N ILE A 68 19.64 15.41 -11.16
CA ILE A 68 19.59 14.57 -12.37
C ILE A 68 20.86 13.72 -12.50
N ALA A 69 20.69 12.41 -12.63
CA ALA A 69 21.80 11.47 -12.78
C ALA A 69 22.29 11.37 -14.24
N GLY A 70 21.40 11.59 -15.21
CA GLY A 70 21.74 11.53 -16.63
C GLY A 70 20.53 11.66 -17.55
N THR A 71 20.76 11.55 -18.86
CA THR A 71 19.72 11.57 -19.89
C THR A 71 20.06 10.58 -20.99
N ARG A 72 19.06 9.88 -21.54
CA ARG A 72 19.22 8.98 -22.70
C ARG A 72 18.28 9.36 -23.83
N ALA A 73 18.77 9.37 -25.06
CA ALA A 73 17.93 9.57 -26.24
C ALA A 73 17.00 8.35 -26.45
N GLY A 74 15.77 8.59 -26.93
CA GLY A 74 14.75 7.55 -27.11
C GLY A 74 15.13 6.40 -28.07
N ASN A 75 16.14 6.58 -28.91
CA ASN A 75 16.66 5.56 -29.84
C ASN A 75 17.68 4.59 -29.20
N GLY A 76 17.90 4.67 -27.89
CA GLY A 76 18.72 3.71 -27.16
C GLY A 76 20.23 3.94 -27.26
N THR A 77 20.72 4.90 -28.06
CA THR A 77 22.13 5.31 -28.00
C THR A 77 22.38 6.06 -26.69
N ALA A 78 23.25 5.50 -25.85
CA ALA A 78 23.73 6.18 -24.66
C ALA A 78 24.55 7.40 -25.12
N VAL A 79 24.12 8.61 -24.77
CA VAL A 79 24.91 9.80 -25.03
C VAL A 79 25.87 9.97 -23.85
N GLY A 80 27.18 9.85 -24.13
CA GLY A 80 28.28 10.36 -23.31
C GLY A 80 28.25 10.02 -21.81
N ARG A 81 28.77 8.85 -21.44
CA ARG A 81 29.21 8.59 -20.06
C ARG A 81 30.62 9.17 -19.89
N GLU A 82 30.77 10.49 -20.01
CA GLU A 82 32.03 11.13 -19.66
C GLU A 82 32.21 11.08 -18.16
N THR A 83 33.34 10.51 -17.73
CA THR A 83 33.81 10.31 -16.36
C THR A 83 34.19 11.63 -15.68
N SER A 84 33.33 12.63 -15.77
CA SER A 84 33.43 13.83 -14.94
C SER A 84 33.07 13.42 -13.50
N THR A 85 33.92 13.82 -12.55
CA THR A 85 33.68 13.77 -11.11
C THR A 85 32.42 14.56 -10.75
N ARG A 86 31.25 13.97 -11.00
CA ARG A 86 29.96 14.58 -10.76
C ARG A 86 29.74 14.59 -9.25
N ALA A 87 29.49 15.78 -8.70
CA ALA A 87 29.09 15.92 -7.29
C ALA A 87 27.88 15.02 -7.02
N GLU A 88 27.85 14.37 -5.86
CA GLU A 88 26.71 13.51 -5.49
C GLU A 88 25.40 14.33 -5.53
N PRO A 89 24.31 13.75 -6.09
CA PRO A 89 23.04 14.45 -6.18
C PRO A 89 22.55 14.88 -4.79
N ARG A 90 22.18 16.14 -4.64
CA ARG A 90 21.57 16.62 -3.38
C ARG A 90 20.12 16.15 -3.32
N LEU A 91 19.80 15.37 -2.30
CA LEU A 91 18.45 14.87 -2.09
C LEU A 91 17.67 15.86 -1.21
N HIS A 92 16.66 16.50 -1.79
CA HIS A 92 15.71 17.30 -1.04
C HIS A 92 14.72 16.38 -0.30
N SER A 93 14.35 16.76 0.92
CA SER A 93 13.36 16.03 1.70
C SER A 93 12.01 16.02 1.00
N LEU A 94 11.38 14.85 0.90
CA LEU A 94 10.02 14.69 0.40
C LEU A 94 9.00 15.01 1.51
N PRO A 95 7.89 15.69 1.20
CA PRO A 95 6.90 16.11 2.20
C PRO A 95 6.00 14.98 2.73
N GLY A 96 6.13 13.76 2.20
CA GLY A 96 5.24 12.66 2.54
C GLY A 96 5.93 11.31 2.47
N ARG A 97 5.13 10.25 2.65
CA ARG A 97 5.62 8.88 2.63
C ARG A 97 6.27 8.57 1.28
N VAL A 98 7.53 8.16 1.34
CA VAL A 98 8.32 7.80 0.17
C VAL A 98 7.83 6.47 -0.40
N GLY A 99 7.72 6.38 -1.72
CA GLY A 99 7.41 5.16 -2.46
C GLY A 99 8.03 5.16 -3.85
N PHE A 100 7.86 4.07 -4.58
CA PHE A 100 8.24 3.98 -6.00
C PHE A 100 7.00 4.03 -6.89
N LEU A 101 6.91 5.06 -7.72
CA LEU A 101 5.94 5.15 -8.79
C LEU A 101 6.46 4.39 -10.00
N MET A 102 5.66 3.47 -10.53
CA MET A 102 5.93 2.66 -11.72
C MET A 102 4.81 2.84 -12.74
N SER A 103 5.17 3.09 -14.00
CA SER A 103 4.22 3.22 -15.12
C SER A 103 4.91 2.87 -16.43
N GLY A 104 4.61 1.70 -17.00
CA GLY A 104 5.31 1.21 -18.19
C GLY A 104 6.82 1.09 -17.94
N GLY A 105 7.63 1.87 -18.67
CA GLY A 105 9.09 1.95 -18.49
C GLY A 105 9.54 2.97 -17.44
N ASP A 106 8.63 3.80 -16.93
CA ASP A 106 8.92 4.84 -15.95
C ASP A 106 9.00 4.24 -14.54
N ARG A 107 9.98 4.68 -13.77
CA ARG A 107 10.19 4.30 -12.37
C ARG A 107 10.76 5.48 -11.61
N MET A 108 10.09 5.98 -10.58
CA MET A 108 10.60 7.14 -9.83
C MET A 108 10.42 6.95 -8.34
N LEU A 109 11.45 7.29 -7.56
CA LEU A 109 11.31 7.50 -6.13
C LEU A 109 10.63 8.86 -5.92
N GLY A 110 9.77 8.98 -4.91
CA GLY A 110 9.02 10.20 -4.64
C GLY A 110 7.98 9.96 -3.56
N CYS A 111 7.05 10.89 -3.39
CA CYS A 111 5.91 10.70 -2.50
C CYS A 111 4.60 11.14 -3.16
N LEU A 112 3.51 10.47 -2.77
CA LEU A 112 2.16 10.94 -3.06
C LEU A 112 1.85 12.09 -2.10
N THR A 113 1.38 13.22 -2.61
CA THR A 113 1.07 14.40 -1.79
C THR A 113 0.00 15.27 -2.44
N ALA A 114 -0.58 16.18 -1.65
CA ALA A 114 -1.50 17.18 -2.14
C ALA A 114 -0.79 18.15 -3.10
N CYS A 115 -1.52 18.59 -4.13
CA CYS A 115 -1.07 19.63 -5.05
C CYS A 115 -2.26 20.50 -5.48
N GLU A 116 -1.99 21.58 -6.20
CA GLU A 116 -3.03 22.42 -6.78
C GLU A 116 -4.03 21.57 -7.59
N GLY A 117 -5.30 21.61 -7.18
CA GLY A 117 -6.38 20.87 -7.83
C GLY A 117 -6.50 19.37 -7.48
N GLY A 118 -5.74 18.84 -6.52
CA GLY A 118 -6.00 17.52 -5.95
C GLY A 118 -4.75 16.78 -5.47
N LEU A 119 -4.57 15.54 -5.95
CA LEU A 119 -3.42 14.70 -5.63
C LEU A 119 -2.40 14.64 -6.77
N GLY A 120 -1.13 14.64 -6.39
CA GLY A 120 -0.01 14.52 -7.31
C GLY A 120 1.12 13.68 -6.75
N TRP A 121 2.11 13.45 -7.60
CA TRP A 121 3.37 12.81 -7.23
C TRP A 121 4.46 13.86 -7.18
N GLN A 122 5.27 13.86 -6.12
CA GLN A 122 6.51 14.61 -6.08
C GLN A 122 7.68 13.64 -6.26
N PRO A 123 8.27 13.53 -7.46
CA PRO A 123 9.52 12.81 -7.64
C PRO A 123 10.61 13.37 -6.73
N LEU A 124 11.53 12.51 -6.30
CA LEU A 124 12.76 12.93 -5.66
C LEU A 124 13.55 13.84 -6.59
N GLY A 125 13.91 15.03 -6.09
CA GLY A 125 14.60 16.05 -6.88
C GLY A 125 13.68 16.99 -7.68
N ALA A 126 12.37 16.75 -7.68
CA ALA A 126 11.42 17.69 -8.27
C ALA A 126 11.17 18.90 -7.35
N VAL A 127 11.02 20.07 -7.94
CA VAL A 127 10.80 21.35 -7.24
C VAL A 127 9.45 21.36 -6.51
N ARG A 128 8.45 20.65 -7.05
CA ARG A 128 7.08 20.62 -6.55
C ARG A 128 6.34 19.34 -6.98
N PRO A 129 5.25 18.96 -6.29
CA PRO A 129 4.39 17.87 -6.75
C PRO A 129 3.70 18.20 -8.07
N VAL A 130 3.48 17.17 -8.87
CA VAL A 130 2.82 17.26 -10.17
C VAL A 130 1.63 16.30 -10.22
N ARG A 131 0.47 16.84 -10.62
CA ARG A 131 -0.77 16.08 -10.71
C ARG A 131 -0.67 14.99 -11.77
N PHE A 132 -1.21 13.80 -11.49
CA PHE A 132 -1.37 12.75 -12.50
C PHE A 132 -2.30 13.20 -13.63
N ALA A 133 -2.01 12.77 -14.86
CA ALA A 133 -2.93 12.95 -15.97
C ALA A 133 -4.23 12.14 -15.73
N ARG A 134 -5.40 12.77 -15.86
CA ARG A 134 -6.70 12.10 -15.62
C ARG A 134 -6.96 10.91 -16.54
N ARG A 135 -6.38 10.94 -17.75
CA ARG A 135 -6.37 9.84 -18.73
C ARG A 135 -4.95 9.33 -18.98
N GLY A 136 -4.10 9.43 -17.95
CA GLY A 136 -2.72 8.97 -18.02
C GLY A 136 -2.62 7.44 -18.06
N PRO A 137 -1.41 6.92 -18.34
CA PRO A 137 -1.13 5.50 -18.30
C PRO A 137 -1.40 4.88 -16.91
N ALA A 138 -1.57 3.56 -16.88
CA ALA A 138 -1.65 2.78 -15.67
C ALA A 138 -0.40 3.00 -14.80
N ALA A 139 -0.60 3.43 -13.55
CA ALA A 139 0.51 3.63 -12.63
C ALA A 139 0.26 2.93 -11.29
N ARG A 140 1.35 2.42 -10.70
CA ARG A 140 1.36 1.79 -9.38
C ARG A 140 2.42 2.47 -8.52
N ILE A 141 2.03 2.91 -7.33
CA ILE A 141 2.96 3.36 -6.31
C ILE A 141 3.14 2.19 -5.35
N THR A 142 4.33 1.58 -5.34
CA THR A 142 4.66 0.57 -4.35
C THR A 142 5.38 1.21 -3.17
N TYR A 143 4.86 0.95 -1.99
CA TYR A 143 5.55 1.19 -0.71
C TYR A 143 6.21 -0.10 -0.20
N ARG A 144 5.91 -1.24 -0.85
CA ARG A 144 6.66 -2.49 -0.71
C ARG A 144 7.92 -2.43 -1.56
N GLY A 145 8.99 -3.05 -1.09
CA GLY A 145 10.24 -3.08 -1.85
C GLY A 145 10.90 -1.71 -2.03
N LEU A 146 10.74 -0.81 -1.06
CA LEU A 146 11.90 -0.05 -0.59
C LEU A 146 12.84 -1.09 0.03
N ASP A 147 13.46 -1.93 -0.82
CA ASP A 147 14.13 -3.21 -0.51
C ASP A 147 15.33 -3.07 0.43
N ALA A 148 15.64 -1.85 0.84
CA ALA A 148 16.57 -1.60 1.90
C ALA A 148 15.78 -1.55 3.21
N ILE A 149 16.05 -2.55 4.05
CA ILE A 149 15.79 -2.45 5.48
C ILE A 149 16.54 -1.22 5.99
N GLY A 150 15.81 -0.32 6.64
CA GLY A 150 16.35 0.82 7.33
C GLY A 150 16.32 0.58 8.84
N GLY A 151 17.06 1.41 9.55
CA GLY A 151 17.00 1.47 11.00
C GLY A 151 17.12 2.90 11.48
N LEU A 152 17.07 3.08 12.80
CA LEU A 152 17.18 4.38 13.45
C LEU A 152 18.62 4.77 13.77
N GLY A 153 19.58 3.86 13.60
CA GLY A 153 20.95 4.06 14.05
C GLY A 153 21.09 4.05 15.57
N VAL A 154 20.22 3.31 16.25
CA VAL A 154 20.25 3.12 17.71
C VAL A 154 20.75 1.72 18.01
N VAL A 155 21.78 1.62 18.85
CA VAL A 155 22.28 0.34 19.35
C VAL A 155 21.69 0.12 20.75
N PRO A 156 20.66 -0.73 20.91
CA PRO A 156 20.08 -0.98 22.22
C PRO A 156 20.94 -1.94 23.04
N THR A 157 21.12 -1.64 24.33
CA THR A 157 21.68 -2.55 25.34
C THR A 157 20.69 -2.77 26.48
N ARG A 158 20.82 -3.89 27.17
CA ARG A 158 19.95 -4.22 28.30
C ARG A 158 20.57 -3.71 29.60
N GLU A 159 19.76 -3.06 30.44
CA GLU A 159 20.18 -2.62 31.76
C GLU A 159 20.08 -3.79 32.76
N GLY A 160 21.19 -4.47 33.04
CA GLY A 160 21.24 -5.54 34.04
C GLY A 160 20.30 -6.73 33.75
N SER A 161 20.15 -7.63 34.73
CA SER A 161 19.44 -8.91 34.57
C SER A 161 17.91 -8.80 34.59
N GLY A 162 17.35 -7.65 34.99
CA GLY A 162 15.90 -7.40 35.04
C GLY A 162 15.46 -6.02 34.57
N GLY A 163 16.36 -5.19 34.04
CA GLY A 163 16.06 -3.83 33.64
C GLY A 163 15.60 -3.68 32.20
N GLY A 164 15.31 -2.43 31.84
CA GLY A 164 14.81 -2.03 30.52
C GLY A 164 15.91 -2.00 29.46
N TRP A 165 15.58 -1.39 28.34
CA TRP A 165 16.53 -1.16 27.25
C TRP A 165 17.04 0.27 27.29
N ALA A 166 18.33 0.47 27.07
CA ALA A 166 18.95 1.79 26.97
C ALA A 166 19.71 1.95 25.65
N VAL A 167 19.89 3.20 25.22
CA VAL A 167 20.72 3.55 24.07
C VAL A 167 22.18 3.38 24.46
N ALA A 168 22.85 2.38 23.92
CA ALA A 168 24.27 2.13 24.18
C ALA A 168 25.18 2.97 23.29
N ASP A 169 24.76 3.15 22.03
CA ASP A 169 25.50 3.87 21.01
C ASP A 169 24.53 4.39 19.93
N LEU A 170 24.99 5.41 19.21
CA LEU A 170 24.30 6.00 18.06
C LEU A 170 25.21 5.90 16.83
N GLN A 171 24.70 5.25 15.79
CA GLN A 171 25.44 5.09 14.55
C GLN A 171 25.75 6.46 13.93
N VAL A 172 27.03 6.71 13.64
CA VAL A 172 27.49 7.96 13.03
C VAL A 172 26.75 8.19 11.71
N ASN A 173 26.18 9.38 11.55
CA ASN A 173 25.30 9.77 10.44
C ASN A 173 24.00 8.97 10.32
N GLY A 174 23.62 8.12 11.29
CA GLY A 174 22.31 7.48 11.34
C GLY A 174 21.19 8.45 11.75
N PRO A 175 19.91 8.12 11.53
CA PRO A 175 18.77 9.01 11.81
C PRO A 175 18.76 9.58 13.23
N ALA A 176 18.95 8.75 14.25
CA ALA A 176 18.98 9.18 15.64
C ALA A 176 20.14 10.14 15.95
N ALA A 177 21.33 9.87 15.40
CA ALA A 177 22.50 10.73 15.58
C ALA A 177 22.32 12.10 14.89
N ARG A 178 21.75 12.12 13.68
CA ARG A 178 21.47 13.37 12.94
C ARG A 178 20.36 14.19 13.59
N ASP A 179 19.38 13.52 14.20
CA ASP A 179 18.27 14.16 14.91
C ASP A 179 18.74 14.80 16.23
N GLY A 180 19.63 14.14 16.97
CA GLY A 180 20.31 14.68 18.13
C GLY A 180 19.48 14.78 19.42
N ARG A 181 18.19 14.42 19.40
CA ARG A 181 17.35 14.36 20.61
C ARG A 181 17.63 13.15 21.48
N LEU A 182 18.03 12.03 20.88
CA LEU A 182 18.45 10.82 21.60
C LEU A 182 19.90 10.93 22.05
N ARG A 183 20.18 10.43 23.26
CA ARG A 183 21.51 10.39 23.85
C ARG A 183 21.87 8.98 24.29
N VAL A 184 23.17 8.69 24.30
CA VAL A 184 23.69 7.48 24.95
C VAL A 184 23.31 7.52 26.44
N GLY A 185 22.74 6.42 26.93
CA GLY A 185 22.19 6.30 28.28
C GLY A 185 20.67 6.45 28.36
N ASP A 186 19.99 7.02 27.35
CA ASP A 186 18.54 7.16 27.37
C ASP A 186 17.86 5.79 27.43
N ARG A 187 16.90 5.64 28.34
CA ARG A 187 16.10 4.42 28.47
C ARG A 187 14.97 4.43 27.45
N ILE A 188 14.83 3.36 26.67
CA ILE A 188 13.76 3.16 25.69
C ILE A 188 12.63 2.41 26.39
N ASP A 189 11.55 3.09 26.77
CA ASP A 189 10.40 2.50 27.46
C ASP A 189 9.46 1.78 26.48
N ALA A 190 9.18 2.38 25.33
CA ALA A 190 8.26 1.82 24.33
C ALA A 190 8.68 2.15 22.89
N VAL A 191 8.35 1.25 21.96
CA VAL A 191 8.47 1.46 20.52
C VAL A 191 7.08 1.49 19.90
N THR A 192 6.80 2.50 19.08
CA THR A 192 5.54 2.62 18.35
C THR A 192 5.82 2.74 16.86
N GLU A 193 5.15 1.91 16.05
CA GLU A 193 5.20 2.04 14.59
C GLU A 193 4.35 3.20 14.10
N GLY A 194 4.94 4.06 13.28
CA GLY A 194 4.29 5.26 12.79
C GLY A 194 3.86 6.24 13.87
N ASP A 195 3.02 7.20 13.49
CA ASP A 195 2.58 8.28 14.39
C ASP A 195 1.43 7.84 15.30
N TRP A 196 0.71 6.79 14.89
CA TRP A 196 -0.58 6.37 15.48
C TRP A 196 -0.59 4.90 15.93
N GLY A 197 0.55 4.20 15.88
CA GLY A 197 0.63 2.81 16.31
C GLY A 197 0.33 2.62 17.80
N ARG A 198 0.00 1.39 18.18
CA ARG A 198 -0.05 1.02 19.59
C ARG A 198 1.38 0.92 20.15
N PRO A 199 1.68 1.57 21.29
CA PRO A 199 2.99 1.43 21.92
C PRO A 199 3.25 -0.02 22.35
N VAL A 200 4.43 -0.53 22.02
CA VAL A 200 4.95 -1.81 22.48
C VAL A 200 5.97 -1.54 23.58
N GLU A 201 5.63 -1.93 24.80
CA GLU A 201 6.54 -1.84 25.96
C GLU A 201 7.79 -2.70 25.74
N THR A 202 8.97 -2.12 25.90
CA THR A 202 10.23 -2.79 25.56
C THR A 202 10.77 -3.69 26.66
N GLY A 203 10.43 -3.41 27.93
CA GLY A 203 10.95 -4.12 29.10
C GLY A 203 10.92 -5.66 29.01
N PRO A 204 9.81 -6.29 28.58
CA PRO A 204 9.74 -7.75 28.46
C PRO A 204 10.41 -8.30 27.19
N LEU A 205 10.82 -7.45 26.24
CA LEU A 205 11.30 -7.88 24.94
C LEU A 205 12.72 -8.45 25.01
N LYS A 206 13.00 -9.41 24.13
CA LYS A 206 14.35 -9.95 23.91
C LYS A 206 15.15 -9.01 23.00
N ALA A 207 16.48 -9.15 23.02
CA ALA A 207 17.41 -8.34 22.22
C ALA A 207 17.08 -8.33 20.73
N ASP A 208 16.80 -9.52 20.18
CA ASP A 208 16.46 -9.67 18.77
C ASP A 208 15.12 -8.99 18.43
N THR A 209 14.14 -9.08 19.35
CA THR A 209 12.82 -8.48 19.19
C THR A 209 12.88 -6.95 19.16
N ILE A 210 13.61 -6.33 20.10
CA ILE A 210 13.74 -4.86 20.11
C ILE A 210 14.52 -4.37 18.89
N ARG A 211 15.63 -5.02 18.52
CA ARG A 211 16.38 -4.65 17.29
C ARG A 211 15.50 -4.76 16.05
N THR A 212 14.72 -5.83 15.97
CA THR A 212 13.76 -6.03 14.88
C THR A 212 12.70 -4.92 14.84
N LEU A 213 12.19 -4.46 15.99
CA LEU A 213 11.25 -3.33 16.06
C LEU A 213 11.87 -1.98 15.69
N LEU A 214 13.15 -1.76 15.98
CA LEU A 214 13.84 -0.54 15.56
C LEU A 214 14.12 -0.53 14.04
N ARG A 215 14.02 -1.68 13.38
CA ARG A 215 14.16 -1.85 11.93
C ARG A 215 12.81 -1.84 11.22
N GLY A 216 12.85 -1.57 9.93
CA GLY A 216 11.66 -1.51 9.09
C GLY A 216 11.98 -0.97 7.70
N PRO A 217 10.99 -0.71 6.85
CA PRO A 217 11.22 -0.12 5.54
C PRO A 217 11.94 1.23 5.67
N ILE A 218 12.92 1.53 4.82
CA ILE A 218 13.44 2.91 4.71
C ILE A 218 12.28 3.88 4.45
N GLY A 219 12.34 5.05 5.07
CA GLY A 219 11.30 6.07 4.98
C GLY A 219 10.08 5.82 5.88
N SER A 220 10.00 4.67 6.57
CA SER A 220 8.99 4.46 7.61
C SER A 220 9.35 5.21 8.90
N THR A 221 8.33 5.62 9.66
CA THR A 221 8.52 6.33 10.93
C THR A 221 8.37 5.40 12.13
N VAL A 222 9.11 5.73 13.19
CA VAL A 222 9.04 5.09 14.51
C VAL A 222 9.02 6.15 15.57
N ARG A 223 8.09 6.04 16.52
CA ARG A 223 8.10 6.83 17.74
C ARG A 223 8.68 6.01 18.89
N LEU A 224 9.76 6.50 19.47
CA LEU A 224 10.36 5.95 20.68
C LEU A 224 9.91 6.76 21.88
N ARG A 225 9.33 6.09 22.88
CA ARG A 225 9.19 6.69 24.19
C ARG A 225 10.47 6.46 24.96
N VAL A 226 11.19 7.53 25.23
CA VAL A 226 12.50 7.48 25.88
C VAL A 226 12.51 8.29 27.17
N ARG A 227 13.42 7.95 28.08
CA ARG A 227 13.61 8.65 29.34
C ARG A 227 15.11 8.86 29.57
N GLY A 228 15.53 10.11 29.54
CA GLY A 228 16.90 10.50 29.87
C GLY A 228 17.11 10.76 31.36
N ASP A 229 18.20 11.43 31.70
CA ASP A 229 18.63 11.71 33.08
C ASP A 229 17.62 12.49 33.92
N SER A 230 16.74 13.27 33.28
CA SER A 230 15.67 14.03 33.95
C SER A 230 14.58 13.13 34.55
N GLY A 231 14.51 11.87 34.12
CA GLY A 231 13.47 10.93 34.52
C GLY A 231 12.11 11.18 33.87
N VAL A 232 11.96 12.22 33.05
CA VAL A 232 10.73 12.51 32.29
C VAL A 232 10.72 11.69 31.01
N ALA A 233 9.60 11.03 30.72
CA ALA A 233 9.42 10.31 29.46
C ALA A 233 9.04 11.27 28.34
N GLU A 234 9.74 11.18 27.21
CA GLU A 234 9.52 11.97 26.01
C GLU A 234 9.35 11.06 24.80
N ASP A 235 8.50 11.48 23.85
CA ASP A 235 8.27 10.75 22.62
C ASP A 235 9.12 11.37 21.49
N VAL A 236 10.01 10.56 20.89
CA VAL A 236 10.89 10.96 19.79
C VAL A 236 10.47 10.22 18.52
N LEU A 237 9.94 10.96 17.55
CA LEU A 237 9.59 10.45 16.22
C LEU A 237 10.79 10.54 15.28
N LEU A 238 11.16 9.42 14.67
CA LEU A 238 12.30 9.29 13.75
C LEU A 238 11.90 8.57 12.46
N VAL A 239 12.60 8.88 11.37
CA VAL A 239 12.45 8.21 10.06
C VAL A 239 13.59 7.22 9.88
N ARG A 240 13.28 5.96 9.57
CA ARG A 240 14.27 4.93 9.27
C ARG A 240 14.97 5.22 7.95
N ASP A 241 16.27 5.00 7.89
CA ASP A 241 17.02 5.04 6.62
C ASP A 241 18.12 3.97 6.57
N ALA A 242 18.85 3.91 5.45
CA ALA A 242 19.92 2.95 5.24
C ALA A 242 21.10 3.14 6.20
N ALA A 243 21.42 4.39 6.56
CA ALA A 243 22.54 4.73 7.42
C ALA A 243 22.28 4.38 8.89
N GLY A 244 21.02 4.17 9.28
CA GLY A 244 20.64 3.69 10.60
C GLY A 244 20.47 2.17 10.71
N CYS A 245 20.69 1.42 9.64
CA CYS A 245 20.61 -0.03 9.68
C CYS A 245 21.92 -0.61 10.25
N ASP A 246 21.81 -1.30 11.38
CA ASP A 246 22.91 -2.05 11.98
C ASP A 246 23.11 -3.41 11.26
N ASP A 247 24.18 -4.13 11.62
CA ASP A 247 24.49 -5.43 11.01
C ASP A 247 23.29 -6.40 11.08
N LEU A 248 22.96 -7.02 9.94
CA LEU A 248 21.86 -7.98 9.79
C LEU A 248 22.21 -9.38 10.31
N ALA A 249 23.40 -9.57 10.90
CA ALA A 249 23.86 -10.83 11.47
C ALA A 249 23.81 -11.98 10.44
N GLY A 250 24.18 -11.68 9.20
CA GLY A 250 24.20 -12.64 8.09
C GLY A 250 22.85 -12.94 7.44
N ALA A 251 21.75 -12.33 7.90
CA ALA A 251 20.46 -12.46 7.24
C ALA A 251 20.39 -11.62 5.95
N ALA A 252 19.67 -12.13 4.94
CA ALA A 252 19.32 -11.31 3.79
C ALA A 252 18.43 -10.13 4.23
N ALA A 253 18.67 -8.93 3.67
CA ALA A 253 17.91 -7.71 3.98
C ALA A 253 16.39 -7.90 3.87
N LYS A 254 15.96 -8.65 2.85
CA LYS A 254 14.57 -9.02 2.63
C LYS A 254 14.00 -9.85 3.78
N ASP A 255 14.70 -10.91 4.20
CA ASP A 255 14.22 -11.78 5.28
C ASP A 255 14.16 -11.04 6.62
N ALA A 256 15.12 -10.13 6.87
CA ALA A 256 15.10 -9.29 8.05
C ALA A 256 13.92 -8.30 8.04
N LEU A 257 13.60 -7.74 6.87
CA LEU A 257 12.46 -6.85 6.69
C LEU A 257 11.13 -7.59 6.85
N ASP A 258 10.99 -8.76 6.24
CA ASP A 258 9.79 -9.59 6.35
C ASP A 258 9.54 -10.01 7.81
N ARG A 259 10.60 -10.34 8.55
CA ARG A 259 10.51 -10.60 10.00
C ARG A 259 10.10 -9.37 10.79
N ALA A 260 10.63 -8.18 10.48
CA ALA A 260 10.25 -6.94 11.14
C ALA A 260 8.76 -6.63 10.95
N VAL A 261 8.28 -6.68 9.71
CA VAL A 261 6.86 -6.43 9.39
C VAL A 261 5.96 -7.45 10.08
N ALA A 262 6.29 -8.74 10.04
CA ALA A 262 5.48 -9.78 10.68
C ALA A 262 5.40 -9.58 12.20
N LEU A 263 6.52 -9.29 12.85
CA LEU A 263 6.59 -9.04 14.29
C LEU A 263 5.79 -7.80 14.69
N GLN A 264 5.86 -6.72 13.90
CA GLN A 264 5.10 -5.50 14.13
C GLN A 264 3.59 -5.76 14.06
N VAL A 265 3.15 -6.56 13.09
CA VAL A 265 1.74 -6.97 12.96
C VAL A 265 1.30 -7.82 14.16
N GLU A 266 2.15 -8.74 14.62
CA GLU A 266 1.87 -9.59 15.78
C GLU A 266 1.76 -8.78 17.08
N LEU A 267 2.73 -7.89 17.34
CA LEU A 267 2.80 -7.09 18.57
C LEU A 267 1.80 -5.93 18.60
N ALA A 268 1.34 -5.44 17.45
CA ALA A 268 0.18 -4.55 17.38
C ALA A 268 -1.08 -5.18 18.02
N GLY A 269 -1.09 -6.51 18.15
CA GLY A 269 -2.06 -7.25 18.94
C GLY A 269 -3.19 -7.81 18.08
N ASP A 270 -3.34 -9.13 18.21
CA ASP A 270 -4.45 -9.95 17.78
C ASP A 270 -5.78 -9.40 18.35
N ALA A 271 -6.47 -8.58 17.56
CA ALA A 271 -7.88 -8.30 17.78
C ALA A 271 -8.64 -9.62 17.56
N ARG A 272 -8.82 -10.40 18.63
CA ARG A 272 -9.64 -11.63 18.62
C ARG A 272 -11.14 -11.36 18.40
N ARG A 273 -11.51 -10.11 18.14
CA ARG A 273 -12.62 -9.71 17.26
C ARG A 273 -12.18 -8.44 16.52
N GLY A 274 -11.48 -8.61 15.39
CA GLY A 274 -11.38 -7.50 14.44
C GLY A 274 -12.79 -7.15 13.95
N PRO A 275 -13.03 -5.89 13.53
CA PRO A 275 -14.31 -5.52 12.95
C PRO A 275 -14.67 -6.47 11.80
N THR A 276 -15.96 -6.76 11.65
CA THR A 276 -16.45 -7.55 10.51
C THR A 276 -15.91 -6.92 9.22
N THR A 277 -15.34 -7.72 8.33
CA THR A 277 -14.86 -7.21 7.04
C THR A 277 -15.85 -7.59 5.97
N LEU A 278 -16.34 -6.60 5.23
CA LEU A 278 -17.08 -6.83 3.99
C LEU A 278 -16.13 -6.76 2.81
N HIS A 279 -16.26 -7.72 1.90
CA HIS A 279 -15.58 -7.75 0.61
C HIS A 279 -16.61 -7.59 -0.50
N LEU A 280 -16.36 -6.67 -1.43
CA LEU A 280 -17.22 -6.41 -2.56
C LEU A 280 -16.79 -7.20 -3.80
N CYS A 281 -17.71 -7.37 -4.74
CA CYS A 281 -17.46 -7.97 -6.05
C CYS A 281 -16.45 -7.16 -6.88
N SER A 282 -16.41 -5.85 -6.66
CA SER A 282 -15.42 -4.93 -7.22
C SER A 282 -14.00 -5.21 -6.72
N GLY A 283 -13.85 -5.94 -5.62
CA GLY A 283 -12.58 -6.25 -4.94
C GLY A 283 -12.29 -5.35 -3.75
N GLU A 284 -13.08 -4.31 -3.52
CA GLU A 284 -12.96 -3.46 -2.32
C GLU A 284 -13.21 -4.27 -1.04
N ALA A 285 -12.59 -3.84 0.06
CA ALA A 285 -12.81 -4.40 1.39
C ALA A 285 -12.74 -3.32 2.48
N PHE A 286 -13.66 -3.38 3.44
CA PHE A 286 -13.72 -2.42 4.54
C PHE A 286 -14.22 -3.06 5.84
N GLY A 287 -13.73 -2.51 6.96
CA GLY A 287 -14.19 -2.88 8.30
C GLY A 287 -15.51 -2.19 8.63
N CYS A 288 -16.44 -2.94 9.19
CA CYS A 288 -17.76 -2.48 9.63
C CYS A 288 -18.34 -3.43 10.69
N ALA A 289 -19.52 -3.10 11.21
CA ALA A 289 -20.37 -4.02 11.93
C ALA A 289 -21.60 -4.34 11.07
N VAL A 290 -21.90 -5.61 10.84
CA VAL A 290 -23.15 -6.01 10.17
C VAL A 290 -24.30 -5.92 11.17
N ILE A 291 -25.27 -5.06 10.91
CA ILE A 291 -26.46 -4.87 11.75
C ILE A 291 -27.46 -5.96 11.41
N ALA A 292 -27.87 -6.01 10.14
CA ALA A 292 -28.83 -6.96 9.61
C ALA A 292 -28.51 -7.27 8.14
N ALA A 293 -29.05 -8.38 7.64
CA ALA A 293 -29.08 -8.68 6.22
C ALA A 293 -30.35 -9.44 5.87
N ASP A 294 -30.85 -9.22 4.66
CA ASP A 294 -31.87 -10.03 4.01
C ASP A 294 -31.37 -10.52 2.64
N GLU A 295 -32.27 -11.05 1.80
CA GLU A 295 -31.90 -11.53 0.45
C GLU A 295 -31.55 -10.40 -0.53
N ARG A 296 -31.84 -9.14 -0.21
CA ARG A 296 -31.68 -7.97 -1.09
C ARG A 296 -30.49 -7.11 -0.68
N GLN A 297 -30.32 -6.85 0.61
CA GLN A 297 -29.33 -5.91 1.12
C GLN A 297 -28.72 -6.32 2.46
N ILE A 298 -27.55 -5.78 2.74
CA ILE A 298 -26.86 -5.85 4.02
C ILE A 298 -26.77 -4.46 4.62
N GLU A 299 -27.27 -4.32 5.84
CA GLU A 299 -27.15 -3.11 6.65
C GLU A 299 -25.89 -3.18 7.50
N VAL A 300 -25.02 -2.17 7.35
CA VAL A 300 -23.76 -2.09 8.09
C VAL A 300 -23.56 -0.74 8.74
N ARG A 301 -22.83 -0.75 9.87
CA ARG A 301 -22.34 0.43 10.58
C ARG A 301 -20.83 0.54 10.45
N PHE A 302 -20.33 1.71 10.06
CA PHE A 302 -18.90 2.00 10.00
C PHE A 302 -18.37 2.51 11.35
N ALA A 303 -17.05 2.55 11.48
CA ALA A 303 -16.39 3.03 12.70
C ALA A 303 -16.71 4.50 13.03
N ASP A 304 -17.04 5.30 12.01
CA ASP A 304 -17.49 6.68 12.16
C ASP A 304 -18.99 6.83 12.51
N GLY A 305 -19.68 5.71 12.76
CA GLY A 305 -21.08 5.66 13.16
C GLY A 305 -22.08 5.77 12.01
N ARG A 306 -21.64 5.91 10.75
CA ARG A 306 -22.54 5.95 9.60
C ARG A 306 -23.12 4.57 9.32
N ASP A 307 -24.40 4.54 8.95
CA ASP A 307 -25.09 3.35 8.49
C ASP A 307 -25.24 3.34 6.97
N ARG A 308 -25.17 2.15 6.37
CA ARG A 308 -25.35 1.96 4.93
C ARG A 308 -26.01 0.63 4.62
N ALA A 309 -26.94 0.65 3.66
CA ALA A 309 -27.47 -0.54 3.03
C ALA A 309 -26.70 -0.81 1.73
N ILE A 310 -26.16 -2.02 1.58
CA ILE A 310 -25.39 -2.45 0.41
C ILE A 310 -26.12 -3.65 -0.23
N PRO A 311 -26.43 -3.61 -1.54
CA PRO A 311 -27.06 -4.73 -2.23
C PRO A 311 -26.24 -6.03 -2.10
N VAL A 312 -26.91 -7.15 -1.82
CA VAL A 312 -26.28 -8.47 -1.59
C VAL A 312 -25.50 -8.96 -2.82
N ASP A 313 -25.94 -8.62 -4.02
CA ASP A 313 -25.26 -8.96 -5.27
C ASP A 313 -23.90 -8.25 -5.45
N GLN A 314 -23.68 -7.14 -4.75
CA GLN A 314 -22.39 -6.44 -4.68
C GLN A 314 -21.44 -7.03 -3.64
N ILE A 315 -21.90 -7.96 -2.80
CA ILE A 315 -21.09 -8.59 -1.76
C ILE A 315 -20.44 -9.86 -2.29
N ARG A 316 -19.11 -9.95 -2.16
CA ARG A 316 -18.31 -11.15 -2.42
C ARG A 316 -18.19 -12.01 -1.17
N ALA A 317 -17.93 -11.40 -0.01
CA ALA A 317 -17.82 -12.12 1.26
C ALA A 317 -18.06 -11.22 2.47
N ILE A 318 -18.44 -11.86 3.57
CA ILE A 318 -18.59 -11.28 4.91
C ILE A 318 -17.67 -12.08 5.83
N GLU A 319 -16.67 -11.45 6.42
CA GLU A 319 -15.83 -12.04 7.46
C GLU A 319 -16.30 -11.55 8.83
N LEU A 320 -17.11 -12.36 9.51
CA LEU A 320 -17.65 -12.06 10.84
C LEU A 320 -16.63 -12.30 11.96
N SER A 321 -15.60 -13.10 11.69
CA SER A 321 -14.50 -13.36 12.60
C SER A 321 -13.17 -13.31 11.86
N THR A 322 -12.19 -12.62 12.45
CA THR A 322 -10.81 -12.51 11.95
C THR A 322 -9.96 -13.74 12.27
N ALA A 323 -10.50 -14.75 12.95
CA ALA A 323 -9.75 -15.94 13.33
C ALA A 323 -9.08 -16.57 12.09
N ALA A 324 -7.75 -16.72 12.17
CA ALA A 324 -6.92 -17.36 11.16
C ALA A 324 -7.31 -18.85 11.05
N GLY A 325 -8.33 -19.13 10.25
CA GLY A 325 -8.77 -20.49 10.03
C GLY A 325 -7.79 -21.22 9.11
N ARG A 326 -7.47 -22.48 9.44
CA ARG A 326 -6.59 -23.35 8.64
C ARG A 326 -6.89 -23.26 7.13
N PRO A 327 -5.86 -23.25 6.25
CA PRO A 327 -6.07 -23.29 4.81
C PRO A 327 -6.94 -24.47 4.40
N ILE A 328 -7.86 -24.26 3.45
CA ILE A 328 -8.69 -25.33 2.91
C ILE A 328 -7.86 -26.22 1.97
N LEU A 329 -7.95 -27.53 2.13
CA LEU A 329 -7.32 -28.48 1.21
C LEU A 329 -7.91 -28.33 -0.19
N LYS A 330 -7.05 -28.37 -1.23
CA LYS A 330 -7.46 -28.21 -2.64
C LYS A 330 -8.62 -29.13 -3.04
N GLN A 331 -8.59 -30.39 -2.61
CA GLN A 331 -9.66 -31.36 -2.87
C GLN A 331 -10.99 -30.98 -2.19
N LYS A 332 -10.94 -30.48 -0.94
CA LYS A 332 -12.13 -30.02 -0.21
C LYS A 332 -12.72 -28.79 -0.89
N LEU A 333 -11.88 -27.85 -1.32
CA LEU A 333 -12.29 -26.67 -2.08
C LEU A 333 -12.95 -27.05 -3.40
N ALA A 334 -12.32 -27.91 -4.21
CA ALA A 334 -12.87 -28.38 -5.48
C ALA A 334 -14.29 -28.97 -5.29
N ARG A 335 -14.48 -29.82 -4.28
CA ARG A 335 -15.80 -30.40 -3.96
C ARG A 335 -16.85 -29.35 -3.56
N LEU A 336 -16.45 -28.29 -2.85
CA LEU A 336 -17.35 -27.19 -2.50
C LEU A 336 -17.73 -26.34 -3.72
N LEU A 337 -16.84 -26.22 -4.70
CA LEU A 337 -17.05 -25.40 -5.88
C LEU A 337 -17.75 -26.17 -7.02
N THR A 338 -17.78 -27.50 -6.98
CA THR A 338 -18.54 -28.30 -7.95
C THR A 338 -20.04 -28.23 -7.69
N VAL A 339 -20.80 -27.67 -8.64
CA VAL A 339 -22.27 -27.67 -8.63
C VAL A 339 -22.78 -29.05 -9.07
N PRO A 340 -23.48 -29.81 -8.21
CA PRO A 340 -24.07 -31.08 -8.59
C PRO A 340 -25.10 -30.94 -9.71
N ARG A 341 -25.21 -31.95 -10.58
CA ARG A 341 -26.16 -31.92 -11.72
C ARG A 341 -27.61 -31.70 -11.29
N THR A 342 -28.02 -32.31 -10.18
CA THR A 342 -29.36 -32.16 -9.58
C THR A 342 -29.65 -30.75 -9.08
N GLN A 343 -28.62 -29.92 -8.87
CA GLN A 343 -28.74 -28.54 -8.39
C GLN A 343 -28.48 -27.51 -9.50
N GLN A 344 -28.31 -27.92 -10.76
CA GLN A 344 -28.02 -26.99 -11.86
C GLN A 344 -29.14 -25.97 -12.10
N ALA A 345 -30.41 -26.35 -11.87
CA ALA A 345 -31.55 -25.45 -12.01
C ALA A 345 -31.65 -24.39 -10.90
N ALA A 346 -31.08 -24.69 -9.72
CA ALA A 346 -31.11 -23.82 -8.55
C ALA A 346 -29.80 -23.99 -7.75
N PRO A 347 -28.67 -23.47 -8.25
CA PRO A 347 -27.38 -23.69 -7.63
C PRO A 347 -27.30 -22.96 -6.27
N PRO A 348 -26.50 -23.50 -5.31
CA PRO A 348 -26.20 -22.77 -4.08
C PRO A 348 -25.48 -21.46 -4.41
N THR A 349 -25.91 -20.38 -3.78
CA THR A 349 -25.37 -19.04 -4.03
C THR A 349 -24.26 -18.66 -3.05
N HIS A 350 -24.17 -19.36 -1.91
CA HIS A 350 -23.24 -19.04 -0.84
C HIS A 350 -22.55 -20.29 -0.27
N VAL A 351 -21.43 -20.05 0.40
CA VAL A 351 -20.73 -20.98 1.26
C VAL A 351 -20.47 -20.32 2.61
N ILE A 352 -20.98 -20.91 3.69
CA ILE A 352 -20.63 -20.55 5.06
C ILE A 352 -19.42 -21.34 5.50
N ARG A 353 -18.49 -20.68 6.18
CA ARG A 353 -17.42 -21.27 6.97
C ARG A 353 -17.70 -21.03 8.45
N MET A 354 -17.75 -22.10 9.24
CA MET A 354 -17.86 -22.03 10.69
C MET A 354 -16.48 -21.78 11.33
N ASN A 355 -16.44 -21.25 12.55
CA ASN A 355 -15.21 -21.09 13.32
C ASN A 355 -14.46 -22.41 13.53
N GLY A 356 -15.20 -23.52 13.67
CA GLY A 356 -14.63 -24.88 13.75
C GLY A 356 -13.98 -25.39 12.45
N GLY A 357 -14.07 -24.66 11.33
CA GLY A 357 -13.50 -25.04 10.04
C GLY A 357 -14.42 -25.88 9.15
N ASP A 358 -15.68 -26.09 9.57
CA ASP A 358 -16.72 -26.71 8.76
C ASP A 358 -17.27 -25.75 7.71
N TYR A 359 -17.80 -26.33 6.63
CA TYR A 359 -18.32 -25.59 5.49
C TYR A 359 -19.73 -26.06 5.13
N LEU A 360 -20.60 -25.10 4.82
CA LEU A 360 -21.99 -25.35 4.48
C LEU A 360 -22.35 -24.59 3.20
N ARG A 361 -22.83 -25.30 2.18
CA ARG A 361 -23.29 -24.69 0.93
C ARG A 361 -24.78 -24.49 0.95
N GLY A 362 -25.26 -23.38 0.39
CA GLY A 362 -26.67 -23.02 0.48
C GLY A 362 -26.94 -21.62 -0.05
N ARG A 363 -27.99 -20.99 0.47
CA ARG A 363 -28.37 -19.62 0.18
C ARG A 363 -28.53 -18.83 1.47
N LEU A 364 -27.93 -17.65 1.54
CA LEU A 364 -28.14 -16.71 2.63
C LEU A 364 -29.56 -16.15 2.54
N LEU A 365 -30.33 -16.26 3.62
CA LEU A 365 -31.68 -15.69 3.73
C LEU A 365 -31.68 -14.45 4.62
N GLY A 366 -30.83 -14.43 5.65
CA GLY A 366 -30.64 -13.24 6.47
C GLY A 366 -29.61 -13.36 7.56
N ILE A 367 -29.28 -12.23 8.17
CA ILE A 367 -28.39 -12.10 9.33
C ILE A 367 -29.04 -11.13 10.30
N ASP A 368 -29.01 -11.44 11.59
CA ASP A 368 -29.37 -10.52 12.66
C ASP A 368 -28.25 -10.46 13.71
N GLU A 369 -28.51 -9.84 14.86
CA GLU A 369 -27.52 -9.71 15.94
C GLU A 369 -27.03 -11.07 16.47
N GLN A 370 -27.87 -12.10 16.47
CA GLN A 370 -27.61 -13.38 17.12
C GLN A 370 -27.46 -14.54 16.14
N ARG A 371 -28.02 -14.45 14.94
CA ARG A 371 -28.25 -15.60 14.04
C ARG A 371 -27.90 -15.28 12.60
N VAL A 372 -27.51 -16.34 11.89
CA VAL A 372 -27.47 -16.39 10.43
C VAL A 372 -28.53 -17.38 9.97
N ILE A 373 -29.45 -16.92 9.11
CA ILE A 373 -30.52 -17.72 8.54
C ILE A 373 -30.11 -18.16 7.14
N TYR A 374 -30.11 -19.48 6.92
CA TYR A 374 -29.47 -20.08 5.76
C TYR A 374 -30.29 -21.24 5.21
N ASP A 375 -30.61 -21.22 3.92
CA ASP A 375 -31.23 -22.35 3.24
C ASP A 375 -30.17 -23.38 2.84
N VAL A 376 -30.42 -24.64 3.20
CA VAL A 376 -29.58 -25.77 2.79
C VAL A 376 -30.46 -26.80 2.10
N ALA A 377 -30.41 -26.78 0.76
CA ALA A 377 -31.17 -27.70 -0.08
C ALA A 377 -32.69 -27.64 0.20
N GLY A 378 -33.24 -26.43 0.39
CA GLY A 378 -34.66 -26.20 0.66
C GLY A 378 -35.06 -26.27 2.13
N ALA A 379 -34.14 -26.61 3.04
CA ALA A 379 -34.36 -26.59 4.47
C ALA A 379 -33.72 -25.35 5.10
N THR A 380 -34.54 -24.49 5.72
CA THR A 380 -34.06 -23.32 6.48
C THR A 380 -33.37 -23.76 7.77
N LYS A 381 -32.14 -23.30 7.98
CA LYS A 381 -31.35 -23.48 9.20
C LYS A 381 -31.07 -22.14 9.86
N SER A 382 -31.11 -22.13 11.18
CA SER A 382 -30.69 -21.01 12.01
C SER A 382 -29.38 -21.38 12.71
N LEU A 383 -28.30 -20.65 12.39
CA LEU A 383 -26.97 -20.84 12.96
C LEU A 383 -26.67 -19.70 13.93
N PRO A 384 -26.07 -19.95 15.12
CA PRO A 384 -25.58 -18.88 15.97
C PRO A 384 -24.54 -18.05 15.22
N ARG A 385 -24.74 -16.73 15.14
CA ARG A 385 -23.86 -15.81 14.41
C ARG A 385 -22.43 -15.86 14.92
N GLN A 386 -22.26 -16.02 16.23
CA GLN A 386 -20.95 -16.16 16.87
C GLN A 386 -20.14 -17.37 16.40
N ASP A 387 -20.78 -18.39 15.84
CA ASP A 387 -20.12 -19.62 15.36
C ASP A 387 -19.73 -19.51 13.88
N VAL A 388 -20.22 -18.50 13.18
CA VAL A 388 -19.95 -18.27 11.75
C VAL A 388 -18.70 -17.42 11.60
N ALA A 389 -17.70 -17.95 10.91
CA ALA A 389 -16.48 -17.22 10.61
C ALA A 389 -16.66 -16.34 9.36
N ARG A 390 -17.16 -16.94 8.28
CA ARG A 390 -17.26 -16.30 6.97
C ARG A 390 -18.50 -16.73 6.21
N ILE A 391 -19.03 -15.83 5.41
CA ILE A 391 -20.09 -16.08 4.43
C ILE A 391 -19.52 -15.63 3.09
N ILE A 392 -19.40 -16.55 2.13
CA ILE A 392 -18.73 -16.32 0.84
C ILE A 392 -19.77 -16.51 -0.25
N ARG A 393 -19.84 -15.60 -1.22
CA ARG A 393 -20.60 -15.75 -2.46
C ARG A 393 -19.65 -16.18 -3.57
N PRO A 394 -19.60 -17.46 -3.95
CA PRO A 394 -18.79 -17.89 -5.08
C PRO A 394 -19.20 -17.16 -6.37
N ALA A 395 -18.23 -16.85 -7.21
CA ALA A 395 -18.48 -16.33 -8.56
C ALA A 395 -18.96 -17.46 -9.49
N THR A 396 -19.63 -17.11 -10.58
CA THR A 396 -19.81 -18.03 -11.71
C THR A 396 -18.70 -17.82 -12.74
N ALA A 397 -18.46 -18.80 -13.61
CA ALA A 397 -17.43 -18.69 -14.65
C ALA A 397 -17.70 -17.55 -15.66
N GLN A 398 -18.96 -17.12 -15.77
CA GLN A 398 -19.40 -16.05 -16.67
C GLN A 398 -19.50 -14.69 -15.97
N GLU A 399 -19.30 -14.63 -14.66
CA GLU A 399 -19.43 -13.39 -13.90
C GLU A 399 -18.22 -12.49 -14.14
N SER A 400 -18.46 -11.27 -14.63
CA SER A 400 -17.42 -10.24 -14.73
C SER A 400 -17.35 -9.41 -13.45
N HIS A 401 -16.15 -8.93 -13.15
CA HIS A 401 -15.93 -8.03 -12.02
C HIS A 401 -16.39 -6.60 -12.37
N PRO A 402 -17.11 -5.90 -11.48
CA PRO A 402 -17.41 -4.48 -11.67
C PRO A 402 -16.11 -3.66 -11.78
N SER A 403 -16.02 -2.81 -12.81
CA SER A 403 -14.90 -1.88 -12.99
C SER A 403 -14.98 -0.74 -11.98
N LEU A 404 -13.95 -0.64 -11.14
CA LEU A 404 -13.83 0.44 -10.16
C LEU A 404 -13.47 1.75 -10.83
N LEU A 405 -12.63 1.71 -11.87
CA LEU A 405 -12.26 2.90 -12.62
C LEU A 405 -13.49 3.52 -13.29
N ALA A 406 -14.36 2.72 -13.89
CA ALA A 406 -15.59 3.21 -14.52
C ALA A 406 -16.56 3.82 -13.49
N ALA A 407 -16.67 3.23 -12.30
CA ALA A 407 -17.51 3.76 -11.22
C ALA A 407 -16.97 5.11 -10.71
N MET A 408 -15.68 5.19 -10.41
CA MET A 408 -15.02 6.42 -9.92
C MET A 408 -14.90 7.51 -10.98
N SER A 409 -14.86 7.16 -12.27
CA SER A 409 -14.77 8.16 -13.36
C SER A 409 -15.96 9.12 -13.40
N ARG A 410 -17.09 8.76 -12.77
CA ARG A 410 -18.29 9.59 -12.61
C ARG A 410 -18.21 10.56 -11.42
N LEU A 411 -17.24 10.36 -10.53
CA LEU A 411 -17.01 11.17 -9.34
C LEU A 411 -15.96 12.24 -9.61
N GLU A 412 -15.90 13.23 -8.73
CA GLU A 412 -14.85 14.23 -8.73
C GLU A 412 -13.58 13.67 -8.08
N GLY A 413 -12.42 13.96 -8.68
CA GLY A 413 -11.12 13.56 -8.14
C GLY A 413 -10.35 12.58 -9.03
N MET A 414 -9.17 12.19 -8.54
CA MET A 414 -8.30 11.21 -9.16
C MET A 414 -8.72 9.80 -8.72
N PRO A 415 -9.09 8.87 -9.63
CA PRO A 415 -9.39 7.49 -9.25
C PRO A 415 -8.15 6.79 -8.69
N LEU A 416 -8.24 6.36 -7.44
CA LEU A 416 -7.19 5.60 -6.75
C LEU A 416 -7.78 4.35 -6.10
N VAL A 417 -6.97 3.28 -6.04
CA VAL A 417 -7.23 2.15 -5.13
C VAL A 417 -6.02 1.98 -4.22
N VAL A 418 -6.23 2.16 -2.93
CA VAL A 418 -5.23 1.95 -1.88
C VAL A 418 -5.29 0.50 -1.42
N ILE A 419 -4.16 -0.19 -1.39
CA ILE A 419 -4.03 -1.57 -0.93
C ILE A 419 -3.25 -1.57 0.38
N GLY A 420 -3.88 -2.00 1.47
CA GLY A 420 -3.26 -2.11 2.78
C GLY A 420 -2.22 -3.24 2.85
N GLY A 421 -1.37 -3.21 3.88
CA GLY A 421 -0.48 -4.32 4.23
C GLY A 421 -1.23 -5.63 4.46
N ASP A 422 -2.48 -5.54 4.94
CA ASP A 422 -3.43 -6.65 5.13
C ASP A 422 -4.09 -7.14 3.83
N GLY A 423 -3.79 -6.50 2.69
CA GLY A 423 -4.36 -6.82 1.38
C GLY A 423 -5.76 -6.26 1.13
N ARG A 424 -6.35 -5.50 2.07
CA ARG A 424 -7.63 -4.82 1.83
C ARG A 424 -7.46 -3.73 0.78
N ARG A 425 -8.47 -3.59 -0.09
CA ARG A 425 -8.49 -2.61 -1.19
C ARG A 425 -9.55 -1.56 -0.89
N GLN A 426 -9.20 -0.29 -0.94
CA GLN A 426 -10.12 0.82 -0.72
C GLN A 426 -10.09 1.75 -1.93
N ALA A 427 -11.23 1.89 -2.62
CA ALA A 427 -11.34 2.77 -3.77
C ALA A 427 -11.77 4.18 -3.34
N VAL A 428 -11.13 5.18 -3.93
CA VAL A 428 -11.40 6.58 -3.65
C VAL A 428 -11.15 7.42 -4.91
N ALA A 429 -12.17 8.17 -5.32
CA ALA A 429 -12.01 9.31 -6.22
C ALA A 429 -11.46 10.47 -5.38
N ALA A 430 -10.14 10.59 -5.38
CA ALA A 430 -9.43 11.43 -4.43
C ALA A 430 -9.41 12.90 -4.84
N THR A 431 -9.92 13.76 -3.97
CA THR A 431 -9.97 15.20 -4.17
C THR A 431 -8.83 15.92 -3.45
N GLY A 432 -8.15 15.26 -2.53
CA GLY A 432 -6.99 15.81 -1.83
C GLY A 432 -6.32 14.83 -0.87
N MET A 433 -5.42 15.35 -0.06
CA MET A 433 -4.78 14.63 1.03
C MET A 433 -4.47 15.59 2.17
N ASP A 434 -4.66 15.10 3.39
CA ASP A 434 -4.38 15.80 4.63
C ASP A 434 -3.59 14.88 5.57
N GLU A 435 -2.43 15.31 6.04
CA GLU A 435 -1.55 14.54 6.95
C GLU A 435 -1.36 13.04 6.59
N GLY A 436 -1.15 12.74 5.31
CA GLY A 436 -0.97 11.35 4.84
C GLY A 436 -2.28 10.55 4.73
N VAL A 437 -3.43 11.20 4.84
CA VAL A 437 -4.76 10.63 4.65
C VAL A 437 -5.34 11.14 3.33
N ILE A 438 -5.63 10.24 2.41
CA ILE A 438 -6.31 10.57 1.15
C ILE A 438 -7.78 10.84 1.46
N VAL A 439 -8.30 11.96 0.99
CA VAL A 439 -9.72 12.33 1.13
C VAL A 439 -10.41 12.34 -0.23
N GLY A 440 -11.68 11.93 -0.26
CA GLY A 440 -12.47 11.88 -1.48
C GLY A 440 -13.75 11.09 -1.32
N GLU A 441 -14.22 10.51 -2.43
CA GLU A 441 -15.45 9.72 -2.45
C GLU A 441 -15.20 8.29 -2.93
N SER A 442 -15.69 7.30 -2.18
CA SER A 442 -15.81 5.92 -2.64
C SER A 442 -17.12 5.75 -3.42
N PRO A 443 -17.11 4.99 -4.54
CA PRO A 443 -18.33 4.71 -5.30
C PRO A 443 -19.38 3.92 -4.49
N THR A 444 -18.96 3.20 -3.45
CA THR A 444 -19.86 2.43 -2.59
C THR A 444 -20.15 3.15 -1.27
N LEU A 445 -19.13 3.75 -0.66
CA LEU A 445 -19.23 4.31 0.70
C LEU A 445 -19.58 5.81 0.73
N GLY A 446 -19.49 6.51 -0.41
CA GLY A 446 -19.58 7.98 -0.43
C GLY A 446 -18.33 8.62 0.18
N PRO A 447 -18.45 9.75 0.90
CA PRO A 447 -17.30 10.45 1.49
C PRO A 447 -16.44 9.51 2.33
N THR A 448 -15.14 9.50 2.06
CA THR A 448 -14.19 8.57 2.69
C THR A 448 -12.82 9.20 2.90
N ALA A 449 -12.12 8.69 3.90
CA ALA A 449 -10.75 9.05 4.25
C ALA A 449 -9.93 7.76 4.36
N VAL A 450 -8.83 7.69 3.60
CA VAL A 450 -8.00 6.49 3.49
C VAL A 450 -6.56 6.80 3.91
N PRO A 451 -6.10 6.30 5.07
CA PRO A 451 -4.73 6.55 5.51
C PRO A 451 -3.73 5.86 4.59
N LEU A 452 -2.67 6.55 4.21
CA LEU A 452 -1.50 5.95 3.56
C LEU A 452 -0.62 5.19 4.56
N GLY A 453 -0.76 5.42 5.86
CA GLY A 453 -0.10 4.64 6.90
C GLY A 453 -0.46 3.16 6.78
N GLY A 454 0.54 2.27 6.73
CA GLY A 454 0.31 0.83 6.54
C GLY A 454 -0.11 0.41 5.12
N CYS A 455 -0.18 1.34 4.16
CA CYS A 455 -0.41 1.02 2.75
C CYS A 455 0.78 0.24 2.16
N ALA A 456 0.47 -0.77 1.36
CA ALA A 456 1.42 -1.53 0.56
C ALA A 456 1.56 -0.95 -0.85
N ASP A 457 0.44 -0.64 -1.50
CA ASP A 457 0.40 -0.20 -2.88
C ASP A 457 -0.74 0.81 -3.10
N VAL A 458 -0.54 1.76 -4.02
CA VAL A 458 -1.62 2.60 -4.56
C VAL A 458 -1.67 2.41 -6.07
N LEU A 459 -2.84 2.04 -6.57
CA LEU A 459 -3.12 1.92 -7.99
C LEU A 459 -3.76 3.21 -8.50
N VAL A 460 -3.29 3.70 -9.63
CA VAL A 460 -3.71 4.96 -10.25
C VAL A 460 -4.20 4.71 -11.66
N GLY A 461 -5.36 5.27 -12.01
CA GLY A 461 -5.90 5.20 -13.37
C GLY A 461 -6.16 3.76 -13.82
N ALA A 462 -5.70 3.41 -15.04
CA ALA A 462 -5.95 2.09 -15.64
C ALA A 462 -5.39 0.91 -14.81
N ALA A 463 -4.37 1.14 -13.98
CA ALA A 463 -3.80 0.12 -13.09
C ALA A 463 -4.83 -0.47 -12.11
N ILE A 464 -5.93 0.25 -11.84
CA ILE A 464 -6.99 -0.19 -10.93
C ILE A 464 -7.66 -1.48 -11.43
N ASP A 465 -7.94 -1.55 -12.73
CA ASP A 465 -8.65 -2.67 -13.35
C ASP A 465 -7.71 -3.68 -14.02
N GLU A 466 -6.45 -3.33 -14.27
CA GLU A 466 -5.42 -4.23 -14.81
C GLU A 466 -4.89 -5.26 -13.79
N VAL A 467 -5.25 -5.12 -12.50
CA VAL A 467 -4.91 -6.11 -11.48
C VAL A 467 -5.45 -7.48 -11.86
N ALA A 468 -4.55 -8.47 -11.91
CA ALA A 468 -4.91 -9.84 -12.22
C ALA A 468 -6.00 -10.35 -11.28
N ASP A 469 -6.98 -11.07 -11.81
CA ASP A 469 -8.10 -11.58 -11.01
C ASP A 469 -7.63 -12.45 -9.84
N ALA A 470 -6.52 -13.19 -10.01
CA ALA A 470 -5.92 -14.00 -8.95
C ALA A 470 -5.45 -13.18 -7.71
N GLU A 471 -5.19 -11.89 -7.87
CA GLU A 471 -4.83 -10.99 -6.77
C GLU A 471 -6.06 -10.45 -6.03
N ARG A 472 -7.27 -10.66 -6.55
CA ARG A 472 -8.51 -10.23 -5.89
C ARG A 472 -8.83 -11.16 -4.71
N PRO A 473 -9.28 -10.62 -3.57
CA PRO A 473 -9.79 -11.43 -2.48
C PRO A 473 -10.87 -12.41 -2.98
N TYR A 474 -10.80 -13.65 -2.52
CA TYR A 474 -11.76 -14.71 -2.86
C TYR A 474 -11.79 -15.16 -4.32
N ALA A 475 -10.83 -14.77 -5.16
CA ALA A 475 -10.77 -15.16 -6.59
C ALA A 475 -10.82 -16.68 -6.84
N GLN A 476 -10.34 -17.49 -5.89
CA GLN A 476 -10.40 -18.95 -5.99
C GLN A 476 -11.81 -19.55 -5.84
N TRP A 477 -12.80 -18.78 -5.37
CA TRP A 477 -14.15 -19.25 -5.11
C TRP A 477 -15.05 -19.09 -6.34
N VAL A 478 -14.80 -19.92 -7.37
CA VAL A 478 -15.58 -19.93 -8.60
C VAL A 478 -16.31 -21.25 -8.74
N LEU A 479 -17.63 -21.21 -8.91
CA LEU A 479 -18.44 -22.40 -9.15
C LEU A 479 -18.14 -22.98 -10.52
N ALA A 480 -18.01 -24.30 -10.56
CA ALA A 480 -17.89 -25.07 -11.80
C ALA A 480 -18.99 -26.14 -11.84
N PRO A 481 -19.65 -26.36 -12.98
CA PRO A 481 -20.57 -27.49 -13.11
C PRO A 481 -19.81 -28.81 -12.96
N ALA A 482 -20.46 -29.83 -12.40
CA ALA A 482 -19.93 -31.19 -12.42
C ALA A 482 -19.62 -31.63 -13.87
N PRO A 483 -18.47 -32.29 -14.12
CA PRO A 483 -18.13 -32.77 -15.46
C PRO A 483 -19.26 -33.63 -16.06
N PRO A 484 -19.43 -33.64 -17.39
CA PRO A 484 -20.37 -34.54 -18.04
C PRO A 484 -20.01 -36.01 -17.73
N PRO A 485 -20.98 -36.93 -17.76
CA PRO A 485 -20.68 -38.34 -17.58
C PRO A 485 -19.71 -38.77 -18.69
N LYS A 486 -18.67 -39.53 -18.35
CA LYS A 486 -17.84 -40.16 -19.38
C LYS A 486 -18.77 -41.04 -20.20
N ALA A 487 -18.85 -40.80 -21.51
CA ALA A 487 -19.49 -41.75 -22.40
C ALA A 487 -18.80 -43.10 -22.18
N ALA A 488 -19.60 -44.14 -21.95
CA ALA A 488 -19.05 -45.50 -21.91
C ALA A 488 -18.39 -45.77 -23.28
N PRO A 489 -17.17 -46.33 -23.31
CA PRO A 489 -16.49 -46.66 -24.56
C PRO A 489 -17.28 -47.67 -25.39
#